data_AF-A0A167NE75-F1
#
_entry.id   AF-A0A167NE75-F1
#
_cell.length_a   1.000
_cell.length_b   1.000
_cell.length_c   1.000
_cell.angle_alpha   90.00
_cell.angle_beta   90.00
_cell.angle_gamma   90.00
#
_symmetry.space_group_name_H-M   'P 1'
#
loop_
_entity.id
_entity.type
_entity.pdbx_description
1 polymer ?
#
loop_
_entity_poly.entity_id
_entity_poly.type
_entity_poly.pdbx_seq_one_letter_code
_entity_poly.pdbx_strand_id
1 'polypeptide(L)'
;MADKTAALIKAQQAVAQSTSMAVQDATDNLRNLSTITTTAIGVALSQLLATGDPKYVKVIEEAQKAMTKGTENFSDVGTKAAKILKDFTP
;
A
#
# COMPACT_ATOMS: atom_id res chain seq x y z
N MET A 1 -34.68 11.00 -21.03
CA MET A 1 -34.47 10.41 -19.70
C MET A 1 -33.53 9.20 -19.71
N ALA A 2 -33.51 8.36 -20.76
CA ALA A 2 -32.58 7.22 -20.88
C ALA A 2 -31.07 7.57 -20.85
N ASP A 3 -30.69 8.73 -21.37
CA ASP A 3 -29.28 9.17 -21.48
C ASP A 3 -28.64 9.53 -20.12
N LYS A 4 -29.43 10.09 -19.18
CA LYS A 4 -28.95 10.42 -17.83
C LYS A 4 -28.63 9.16 -17.01
N THR A 5 -29.44 8.11 -17.14
CA THR A 5 -29.20 6.82 -16.49
C THR A 5 -27.97 6.12 -17.05
N ALA A 6 -27.77 6.17 -18.38
CA ALA A 6 -26.59 5.59 -19.02
C ALA A 6 -25.29 6.33 -18.62
N ALA A 7 -25.32 7.66 -18.54
CA ALA A 7 -24.18 8.46 -18.08
C ALA A 7 -23.81 8.16 -16.62
N LEU A 8 -24.81 8.00 -15.74
CA LEU A 8 -24.61 7.65 -14.33
C LEU A 8 -23.97 6.26 -14.17
N ILE A 9 -24.44 5.26 -14.90
CA ILE A 9 -23.86 3.91 -14.88
C ILE A 9 -22.39 3.93 -15.33
N LYS A 10 -22.07 4.66 -16.40
CA LYS A 10 -20.67 4.80 -16.87
C LYS A 10 -19.78 5.47 -15.82
N ALA A 11 -20.29 6.52 -15.15
CA ALA A 11 -19.56 7.17 -14.08
C ALA A 11 -19.29 6.19 -12.92
N GLN A 12 -20.29 5.39 -12.53
CA GLN A 12 -20.14 4.37 -11.48
C GLN A 12 -19.09 3.33 -11.84
N GLN A 13 -19.10 2.83 -13.08
CA GLN A 13 -18.09 1.90 -13.57
C GLN A 13 -16.67 2.51 -13.55
N ALA A 14 -16.53 3.78 -13.95
CA ALA A 14 -15.24 4.48 -13.93
C ALA A 14 -14.73 4.70 -12.49
N VAL A 15 -15.63 5.05 -11.54
CA VAL A 15 -15.29 5.15 -10.12
C VAL A 15 -14.88 3.78 -9.56
N ALA A 16 -15.61 2.71 -9.90
CA ALA A 16 -15.27 1.37 -9.48
C ALA A 16 -13.90 0.91 -10.00
N GLN A 17 -13.62 1.18 -11.28
CA GLN A 17 -12.35 0.82 -11.91
C GLN A 17 -11.18 1.61 -11.32
N SER A 18 -11.29 2.93 -11.22
CA SER A 18 -10.22 3.78 -10.65
C SER A 18 -9.94 3.43 -9.18
N THR A 19 -10.97 3.12 -8.41
CA THR A 19 -10.84 2.68 -7.03
C THR A 19 -10.12 1.33 -6.94
N SER A 20 -10.46 0.38 -7.83
CA SER A 20 -9.76 -0.91 -7.92
C SER A 20 -8.28 -0.73 -8.28
N MET A 21 -7.97 0.17 -9.21
CA MET A 21 -6.58 0.49 -9.58
C MET A 21 -5.80 1.08 -8.40
N ALA A 22 -6.40 2.01 -7.64
CA ALA A 22 -5.74 2.59 -6.47
C ALA A 22 -5.38 1.53 -5.40
N VAL A 23 -6.27 0.56 -5.17
CA VAL A 23 -5.99 -0.57 -4.25
C VAL A 23 -4.89 -1.47 -4.80
N GLN A 24 -4.87 -1.74 -6.11
CA GLN A 24 -3.81 -2.51 -6.76
C GLN A 24 -2.45 -1.80 -6.63
N ASP A 25 -2.39 -0.50 -6.93
CA ASP A 25 -1.17 0.31 -6.81
C ASP A 25 -0.63 0.31 -5.37
N ALA A 26 -1.53 0.43 -4.38
CA ALA A 26 -1.14 0.35 -2.97
C ALA A 26 -0.65 -1.05 -2.59
N THR A 27 -1.24 -2.11 -3.13
CA THR A 27 -0.79 -3.50 -2.94
C THR A 27 0.61 -3.70 -3.52
N ASP A 28 0.84 -3.24 -4.74
CA ASP A 28 2.15 -3.35 -5.40
C ASP A 28 3.23 -2.55 -4.67
N ASN A 29 2.90 -1.34 -4.19
CA ASN A 29 3.81 -0.57 -3.36
C ASN A 29 4.17 -1.32 -2.07
N LEU A 30 3.18 -1.90 -1.36
CA LEU A 30 3.44 -2.70 -0.16
C LEU A 30 4.33 -3.90 -0.45
N ARG A 31 4.11 -4.60 -1.57
CA ARG A 31 4.96 -5.72 -2.00
C ARG A 31 6.40 -5.27 -2.25
N ASN A 32 6.59 -4.16 -2.97
CA ASN A 32 7.91 -3.60 -3.25
C ASN A 32 8.64 -3.18 -1.98
N LEU A 33 7.95 -2.48 -1.07
CA LEU A 33 8.49 -2.13 0.24
C LEU A 33 8.88 -3.40 1.02
N SER A 34 8.03 -4.43 0.99
CA SER A 34 8.31 -5.69 1.68
C SER A 34 9.58 -6.37 1.23
N THR A 35 9.82 -6.41 -0.08
CA THR A 35 11.09 -6.92 -0.63
C THR A 35 12.27 -6.07 -0.16
N ILE A 36 12.21 -4.75 -0.34
CA ILE A 36 13.33 -3.84 -0.04
C ILE A 36 13.68 -3.88 1.46
N THR A 37 12.69 -3.75 2.34
CA THR A 37 12.94 -3.71 3.78
C THR A 37 13.42 -5.06 4.30
N THR A 38 12.89 -6.17 3.81
CA THR A 38 13.35 -7.51 4.23
C THR A 38 14.79 -7.76 3.79
N THR A 39 15.16 -7.36 2.56
CA THR A 39 16.56 -7.41 2.11
C THR A 39 17.46 -6.53 2.96
N ALA A 40 17.05 -5.30 3.28
CA ALA A 40 17.82 -4.40 4.13
C ALA A 40 18.02 -4.97 5.54
N ILE A 41 16.97 -5.54 6.14
CA ILE A 41 17.03 -6.21 7.45
C ILE A 41 18.01 -7.39 7.39
N GLY A 42 17.93 -8.23 6.36
CA GLY A 42 18.82 -9.38 6.21
C GLY A 42 20.29 -8.96 6.14
N VAL A 43 20.62 -7.98 5.30
CA VAL A 43 21.99 -7.46 5.17
C VAL A 43 22.48 -6.81 6.48
N ALA A 44 21.65 -5.97 7.11
CA ALA A 44 22.00 -5.33 8.38
C ALA A 44 22.21 -6.35 9.50
N LEU A 45 21.36 -7.38 9.58
CA LEU A 45 21.51 -8.46 10.54
C LEU A 45 22.80 -9.25 10.32
N SER A 46 23.14 -9.59 9.08
CA SER A 46 24.42 -10.24 8.77
C SER A 46 25.61 -9.40 9.22
N GLN A 47 25.57 -8.09 8.99
CA GLN A 47 26.64 -7.17 9.40
C GLN A 47 26.72 -7.00 10.92
N LEU A 48 25.58 -6.95 11.61
CA LEU A 48 25.53 -6.92 13.08
C LEU A 48 26.20 -8.16 13.66
N LEU A 49 25.87 -9.35 13.14
CA LEU A 49 26.46 -10.61 13.61
C LEU A 49 27.96 -10.70 13.32
N ALA A 50 28.40 -10.21 12.16
CA ALA A 50 29.81 -10.29 11.76
C ALA A 50 30.71 -9.30 12.51
N THR A 51 30.19 -8.12 12.86
CA THR A 51 31.00 -7.00 13.38
C THR A 51 30.71 -6.65 14.84
N GLY A 52 29.53 -7.00 15.35
CA GLY A 52 29.03 -6.54 16.64
C GLY A 52 28.66 -5.04 16.67
N ASP A 53 28.73 -4.32 15.54
CA ASP A 53 28.49 -2.88 15.52
C ASP A 53 26.99 -2.55 15.69
N PRO A 54 26.60 -1.84 16.77
CA PRO A 54 25.19 -1.59 17.07
C PRO A 54 24.50 -0.67 16.05
N LYS A 55 25.23 0.03 15.17
CA LYS A 55 24.60 0.89 14.15
C LYS A 55 23.64 0.11 13.23
N TYR A 56 23.89 -1.18 13.03
CA TYR A 56 23.06 -2.02 12.18
C TYR A 56 21.68 -2.30 12.80
N VAL A 57 21.55 -2.21 14.13
CA VAL A 57 20.24 -2.25 14.81
C VAL A 57 19.35 -1.11 14.31
N LYS A 58 19.90 0.10 14.19
CA LYS A 58 19.15 1.25 13.67
C LYS A 58 18.65 1.04 12.24
N VAL A 59 19.43 0.39 11.37
CA VAL A 59 19.01 0.07 10.01
C VAL A 59 17.83 -0.90 10.02
N ILE A 60 17.88 -1.92 10.87
CA ILE A 60 16.80 -2.89 11.05
C ILE A 60 15.52 -2.18 11.53
N GLU A 61 15.62 -1.32 12.54
CA GLU A 61 14.49 -0.56 13.07
C GLU A 61 13.85 0.36 12.03
N GLU A 62 14.65 1.11 11.26
CA GLU A 62 14.12 1.99 10.22
C GLU A 62 13.47 1.21 9.07
N ALA A 63 14.02 0.05 8.69
CA ALA A 63 13.40 -0.83 7.71
C ALA A 63 12.06 -1.41 8.22
N GLN A 64 11.98 -1.79 9.50
CA GLN A 64 10.72 -2.21 10.13
C GLN A 64 9.68 -1.08 10.15
N LYS A 65 10.08 0.14 10.51
CA LYS A 65 9.18 1.32 10.48
C LYS A 65 8.67 1.61 9.07
N ALA A 66 9.52 1.48 8.05
CA ALA A 66 9.12 1.65 6.66
C ALA A 66 8.05 0.63 6.25
N MET A 67 8.19 -0.64 6.65
CA MET A 67 7.17 -1.67 6.44
C MET A 67 5.85 -1.32 7.12
N THR A 68 5.89 -0.92 8.39
CA THR A 68 4.68 -0.55 9.14
C THR A 68 3.92 0.58 8.45
N LYS A 69 4.62 1.65 8.05
CA LYS A 69 4.04 2.76 7.28
C LYS A 69 3.45 2.31 5.94
N GLY A 70 4.10 1.37 5.26
CA GLY A 70 3.58 0.76 4.03
C GLY A 70 2.25 0.05 4.25
N THR A 71 2.13 -0.71 5.35
CA THR A 71 0.91 -1.44 5.71
C THR A 71 -0.22 -0.48 6.12
N GLU A 72 0.11 0.56 6.89
CA GLU A 72 -0.84 1.64 7.25
C GLU A 72 -1.37 2.34 5.99
N ASN A 73 -0.49 2.69 5.05
CA ASN A 73 -0.90 3.31 3.78
C ASN A 73 -1.82 2.40 2.97
N PHE A 74 -1.47 1.11 2.82
CA PHE A 74 -2.33 0.14 2.14
C PHE A 74 -3.72 0.05 2.79
N SER A 75 -3.78 0.01 4.12
CA SER A 75 -5.04 -0.02 4.87
C SER A 75 -5.87 1.25 4.68
N ASP A 76 -5.24 2.42 4.72
CA ASP A 76 -5.89 3.71 4.53
C ASP A 76 -6.47 3.84 3.11
N VAL A 77 -5.68 3.48 2.08
CA VAL A 77 -6.15 3.44 0.68
C VAL A 77 -7.32 2.47 0.54
N GLY A 78 -7.21 1.25 1.08
CA GLY A 78 -8.29 0.25 1.03
C GLY A 78 -9.58 0.73 1.70
N THR A 79 -9.47 1.40 2.84
CA THR A 79 -10.63 1.94 3.58
C THR A 79 -11.30 3.08 2.81
N LYS A 80 -10.50 4.01 2.28
CA LYS A 80 -11.00 5.13 1.46
C LYS A 80 -11.64 4.63 0.16
N ALA A 81 -11.01 3.66 -0.48
CA ALA A 81 -11.54 2.97 -1.65
C ALA A 81 -12.92 2.34 -1.37
N ALA A 82 -13.02 1.53 -0.32
CA ALA A 82 -14.29 0.91 0.08
C ALA A 82 -15.38 1.95 0.36
N LYS A 83 -15.02 3.06 1.03
CA LYS A 83 -15.93 4.16 1.28
C LYS A 83 -16.42 4.80 -0.02
N ILE A 84 -15.53 5.12 -0.97
CA ILE A 84 -15.90 5.69 -2.26
C ILE A 84 -16.89 4.78 -3.00
N LEU A 85 -16.63 3.47 -3.05
CA LEU A 85 -17.54 2.52 -3.71
C LEU A 85 -18.93 2.48 -3.07
N LYS A 86 -18.99 2.56 -1.73
CA LYS A 86 -20.25 2.57 -0.98
C LYS A 86 -21.00 3.90 -1.12
N ASP A 87 -20.28 5.01 -1.15
CA ASP A 87 -20.88 6.34 -1.26
C ASP A 87 -21.30 6.65 -2.71
N PHE A 88 -20.71 5.96 -3.70
CA PHE A 88 -21.01 6.09 -5.13
C PHE A 88 -21.93 4.96 -5.66
N THR A 89 -22.79 4.42 -4.79
CA THR A 89 -23.93 3.56 -5.18
C THR A 89 -25.25 4.36 -5.22
N PRO A 90 -26.28 3.91 -5.97
CA PRO A 90 -27.58 4.59 -6.07
C PRO A 90 -28.27 4.84 -4.72
#